data_AF-A0AAV9DYH8-F1
#
_entry.id   AF-A0AAV9DYH8-F1
#
_cell.length_a   1.000
_cell.length_b   1.000
_cell.length_c   1.000
_cell.angle_alpha   90.00
_cell.angle_beta   90.00
_cell.angle_gamma   90.00
#
_symmetry.space_group_name_H-M   'P 1'
#
loop_
_entity.id
_entity.type
_entity.pdbx_description
1 polymer ?
#
loop_
_entity_poly.entity_id
_entity_poly.type
_entity_poly.pdbx_seq_one_letter_code
_entity_poly.pdbx_strand_id
1 'polypeptide(L)'
;MALRSTPFKFPLLRRVRRSRRLAITHLERLMDRLIPHSVVSVTLEEICDTCVLSAIVAILVLSASVSVVLADFNVLNYGAIGDGKADDSQAFVKAWAATCGSNDGSVTMVVPEGKTFLVYPNMFNGPCKPSSITVTIAGTIMAPDTTDKWQGIDASLWLGFNNVNGVTINGHGNGGADASVERITVKYAHFYGTTNGVRIKTWQGAGGFARDMTFEHIKFTNVQNPIIIDQFYCDRANMSSCTSQLKGVHISGISYIDLTGSSATPVAINLNCSSTVSCDGLTFDTIQISSASKGQKVTAACNHASGKTDGTIEPPLSCLSRA
;
A
#
# COMPACT_ATOMS: atom_id res chain seq x y z
N MET A 1 67.47 -29.29 47.32
CA MET A 1 68.46 -28.37 46.72
C MET A 1 67.91 -27.92 45.38
N ALA A 2 67.73 -26.62 45.22
CA ALA A 2 67.06 -25.99 44.08
C ALA A 2 67.75 -26.29 42.75
N LEU A 3 66.98 -26.26 41.65
CA LEU A 3 67.36 -25.56 40.41
C LEU A 3 66.12 -25.34 39.52
N ARG A 4 65.95 -24.08 39.12
CA ARG A 4 64.91 -23.53 38.25
C ARG A 4 65.23 -23.82 36.79
N SER A 5 64.21 -23.93 35.94
CA SER A 5 64.26 -23.38 34.58
C SER A 5 62.86 -23.02 34.05
N THR A 6 62.85 -21.92 33.32
CA THR A 6 61.82 -21.02 32.77
C THR A 6 60.78 -21.61 31.81
N PRO A 7 59.58 -20.99 31.68
CA PRO A 7 58.84 -20.97 30.43
C PRO A 7 58.84 -19.60 29.72
N PHE A 8 58.84 -19.70 28.40
CA PHE A 8 58.77 -18.66 27.35
C PHE A 8 57.60 -17.66 27.51
N LYS A 9 57.84 -16.39 27.13
CA LYS A 9 56.81 -15.36 26.87
C LYS A 9 56.91 -14.90 25.40
N PHE A 10 55.81 -15.01 24.65
CA PHE A 10 55.62 -14.35 23.35
C PHE A 10 54.88 -12.99 23.51
N PRO A 11 55.27 -11.92 22.79
CA PRO A 11 54.71 -10.58 22.96
C PRO A 11 53.79 -10.16 21.79
N LEU A 12 52.47 -10.16 21.95
CA LEU A 12 51.53 -9.63 20.93
C LEU A 12 50.25 -9.02 21.54
N LEU A 13 50.37 -8.09 22.50
CA LEU A 13 49.21 -7.36 23.05
C LEU A 13 49.48 -5.86 23.31
N ARG A 14 50.40 -5.24 22.55
CA ARG A 14 50.73 -3.80 22.73
C ARG A 14 50.35 -2.87 21.56
N ARG A 15 49.79 -3.37 20.46
CA ARG A 15 49.48 -2.54 19.27
C ARG A 15 48.02 -2.09 19.09
N VAL A 16 47.05 -2.59 19.87
CA VAL A 16 45.62 -2.21 19.72
C VAL A 16 45.18 -1.05 20.63
N ARG A 17 45.97 -0.69 21.66
CA ARG A 17 45.59 0.35 22.64
C ARG A 17 45.87 1.81 22.20
N ARG A 18 46.53 2.06 21.06
CA ARG A 18 46.94 3.43 20.68
C ARG A 18 46.01 4.14 19.68
N SER A 19 45.15 3.43 18.94
CA SER A 19 44.23 4.05 17.97
C SER A 19 42.85 4.44 18.54
N ARG A 20 42.49 3.99 19.75
CA ARG A 20 41.22 4.36 20.41
C ARG A 20 41.27 5.71 21.13
N ARG A 21 42.46 6.27 21.39
CA ARG A 21 42.62 7.56 22.10
C ARG A 21 42.46 8.81 21.22
N LEU A 22 42.43 8.69 19.88
CA LEU A 22 42.23 9.83 18.98
C LEU A 22 40.77 10.05 18.55
N ALA A 23 39.90 9.04 18.66
CA ALA A 23 38.49 9.16 18.26
C ALA A 23 37.58 9.74 19.36
N ILE A 24 37.98 9.63 20.63
CA ILE A 24 37.21 10.14 21.78
C ILE A 24 37.34 11.68 21.88
N THR A 25 38.50 12.24 21.56
CA THR A 25 38.78 13.68 21.66
C THR A 25 38.06 14.53 20.61
N HIS A 26 37.50 13.93 19.56
CA HIS A 26 36.71 14.66 18.54
C HIS A 26 35.21 14.69 18.86
N LEU A 27 34.71 13.69 19.60
CA LEU A 27 33.31 13.61 20.05
C LEU A 27 33.04 14.52 21.27
N GLU A 28 34.01 14.68 22.18
CA GLU A 28 33.88 15.59 23.33
C GLU A 28 33.75 17.07 22.89
N ARG A 29 34.43 17.49 21.81
CA ARG A 29 34.36 18.87 21.29
C ARG A 29 33.06 19.21 20.56
N LEU A 30 32.29 18.22 20.15
CA LEU A 30 31.00 18.40 19.45
C LEU A 30 29.83 18.51 20.43
N MET A 31 29.96 17.93 21.63
CA MET A 31 28.93 17.98 22.66
C MET A 31 28.94 19.29 23.48
N ASP A 32 30.09 19.97 23.60
CA ASP A 32 30.20 21.27 24.29
C ASP A 32 29.59 22.46 23.53
N ARG A 33 29.13 22.29 22.27
CA ARG A 33 28.53 23.37 21.46
C ARG A 33 26.99 23.40 21.43
N LEU A 34 26.31 22.44 22.06
CA LEU A 34 24.86 22.27 21.92
C LEU A 34 24.05 22.53 23.20
N ILE A 35 24.67 22.97 24.31
CA ILE A 35 23.96 23.16 25.57
C ILE A 35 24.37 24.52 26.20
N PRO A 36 23.45 25.51 26.31
CA PRO A 36 23.72 26.71 27.08
C PRO A 36 23.81 26.38 28.58
N HIS A 37 24.84 26.93 29.22
CA HIS A 37 25.17 26.76 30.62
C HIS A 37 24.02 27.14 31.57
N SER A 38 23.46 26.16 32.28
CA SER A 38 22.84 26.37 33.60
C SER A 38 22.78 25.03 34.36
N VAL A 39 23.68 24.90 35.35
CA VAL A 39 23.53 24.14 36.61
C VAL A 39 23.21 22.63 36.52
N VAL A 40 24.19 21.77 36.83
CA VAL A 40 24.33 21.01 38.10
C VAL A 40 25.60 20.15 37.96
N SER A 41 26.59 20.42 38.79
CA SER A 41 27.76 19.57 39.03
C SER A 41 27.35 18.37 39.89
N VAL A 42 27.39 17.16 39.33
CA VAL A 42 27.35 15.91 40.11
C VAL A 42 28.75 15.33 40.12
N THR A 43 29.41 15.40 41.28
CA THR A 43 30.68 14.74 41.55
C THR A 43 30.47 13.24 41.63
N LEU A 44 31.13 12.47 40.78
CA LEU A 44 31.21 11.01 40.85
C LEU A 44 32.18 10.61 41.96
N GLU A 45 31.68 10.37 43.17
CA GLU A 45 32.35 9.53 44.16
C GLU A 45 31.42 8.36 44.51
N GLU A 46 31.97 7.15 44.30
CA GLU A 46 31.47 5.84 44.72
C GLU A 46 30.04 5.45 44.28
N ILE A 47 29.93 4.79 43.11
CA ILE A 47 28.72 4.04 42.76
C ILE A 47 29.08 2.59 42.41
N CYS A 48 28.53 1.71 43.25
CA CYS A 48 28.55 0.25 43.26
C CYS A 48 28.44 -0.39 41.85
N ASP A 49 29.28 -1.39 41.56
CA ASP A 49 29.32 -2.16 40.30
C ASP A 49 27.99 -2.84 39.92
N THR A 50 26.98 -2.85 40.79
CA THR A 50 25.62 -3.33 40.50
C THR A 50 24.74 -2.28 39.80
N CYS A 51 25.09 -0.99 39.84
CA CYS A 51 24.30 0.08 39.22
C CYS A 51 24.57 0.23 37.71
N VAL A 52 25.74 -0.17 37.22
CA VAL A 52 26.09 -0.10 35.79
C VAL A 52 25.28 -1.12 34.99
N LEU A 53 25.08 -2.33 35.54
CA LEU A 53 24.25 -3.34 34.89
C LEU A 53 22.77 -2.94 34.90
N SER A 54 22.27 -2.35 36.00
CA SER A 54 20.87 -1.88 36.06
C SER A 54 20.62 -0.69 35.14
N ALA A 55 21.59 0.23 34.99
CA ALA A 55 21.50 1.35 34.06
C ALA A 55 21.56 0.89 32.59
N ILE A 56 22.42 -0.08 32.25
CA ILE A 56 22.47 -0.66 30.91
C ILE A 56 21.19 -1.43 30.59
N VAL A 57 20.65 -2.21 31.54
CA VAL A 57 19.36 -2.89 31.39
C VAL A 57 18.23 -1.87 31.25
N ALA A 58 18.22 -0.78 32.02
CA ALA A 58 17.24 0.29 31.89
C ALA A 58 17.33 0.99 30.52
N ILE A 59 18.53 1.23 29.99
CA ILE A 59 18.75 1.82 28.65
C ILE A 59 18.35 0.82 27.54
N LEU A 60 18.61 -0.48 27.71
CA LEU A 60 18.17 -1.53 26.78
C LEU A 60 16.64 -1.72 26.82
N VAL A 61 16.01 -1.56 27.99
CA VAL A 61 14.55 -1.61 28.16
C VAL A 61 13.89 -0.32 27.63
N LEU A 62 14.54 0.84 27.77
CA LEU A 62 14.08 2.13 27.21
C LEU A 62 14.26 2.22 25.69
N SER A 63 15.25 1.52 25.11
CA SER A 63 15.41 1.44 23.64
C SER A 63 14.49 0.41 22.98
N ALA A 64 13.85 -0.47 23.74
CA ALA A 64 12.94 -1.50 23.23
C ALA A 64 11.50 -0.98 22.95
N SER A 65 11.24 0.32 23.04
CA SER A 65 9.92 0.91 22.80
C SER A 65 9.93 2.14 21.87
N VAL A 66 10.87 2.18 20.91
CA VAL A 66 10.64 3.00 19.71
C VAL A 66 9.64 2.24 18.85
N SER A 67 8.35 2.42 19.14
CA SER A 67 7.31 2.19 18.15
C SER A 67 7.66 3.05 16.96
N VAL A 68 8.01 2.43 15.83
CA VAL A 68 8.04 3.13 14.55
C VAL A 68 6.60 3.55 14.34
N VAL A 69 6.28 4.81 14.65
CA VAL A 69 4.99 5.39 14.30
C VAL A 69 5.02 5.45 12.78
N LEU A 70 4.50 4.40 12.13
CA LEU A 70 4.04 4.53 10.76
C LEU A 70 3.22 5.80 10.73
N ALA A 71 3.60 6.76 9.89
CA ALA A 71 2.85 7.98 9.72
C ALA A 71 1.45 7.58 9.22
N ASP A 72 0.52 7.41 10.15
CA ASP A 72 -0.85 7.04 9.82
C ASP A 72 -1.51 8.31 9.28
N PHE A 73 -1.65 8.35 7.95
CA PHE A 73 -2.39 9.40 7.26
C PHE A 73 -3.91 9.15 7.42
N ASN A 74 -4.37 9.19 8.67
CA ASN A 74 -5.78 9.02 9.01
C ASN A 74 -6.57 10.29 8.65
N VAL A 75 -7.64 10.17 7.88
CA VAL A 75 -8.46 11.31 7.42
C VAL A 75 -8.99 12.20 8.55
N LEU A 76 -9.19 11.64 9.75
CA LEU A 76 -9.59 12.42 10.94
C LEU A 76 -8.52 13.44 11.34
N ASN A 77 -7.23 13.11 11.17
CA ASN A 77 -6.11 14.01 11.46
C ASN A 77 -6.05 15.19 10.49
N TYR A 78 -6.81 15.15 9.39
CA TYR A 78 -6.89 16.19 8.37
C TYR A 78 -8.23 16.93 8.38
N GLY A 79 -9.05 16.69 9.41
CA GLY A 79 -10.29 17.43 9.67
C GLY A 79 -11.57 16.72 9.23
N ALA A 80 -11.53 15.43 8.89
CA ALA A 80 -12.75 14.68 8.59
C ALA A 80 -13.59 14.49 9.85
N ILE A 81 -14.91 14.61 9.74
CA ILE A 81 -15.89 14.48 10.83
C ILE A 81 -16.41 13.03 10.87
N GLY A 82 -16.80 12.49 9.72
CA GLY A 82 -17.27 11.11 9.58
C GLY A 82 -18.65 10.85 10.19
N ASP A 83 -19.57 11.81 10.10
CA ASP A 83 -20.97 11.72 10.57
C ASP A 83 -22.00 11.42 9.46
N GLY A 84 -21.55 11.27 8.21
CA GLY A 84 -22.37 11.04 7.02
C GLY A 84 -23.15 12.26 6.56
N LYS A 85 -22.88 13.45 7.10
CA LYS A 85 -23.62 14.68 6.78
C LYS A 85 -22.71 15.82 6.38
N ALA A 86 -21.62 16.02 7.11
CA ALA A 86 -20.64 17.05 6.79
C ALA A 86 -19.84 16.64 5.55
N ASP A 87 -19.55 17.61 4.68
CA ASP A 87 -18.67 17.39 3.53
C ASP A 87 -17.22 17.19 4.00
N ASP A 88 -16.76 15.94 3.94
CA ASP A 88 -15.43 15.51 4.34
C ASP A 88 -14.39 15.60 3.19
N SER A 89 -14.79 16.07 2.00
CA SER A 89 -13.95 16.12 0.79
C SER A 89 -12.59 16.76 1.02
N GLN A 90 -12.57 17.93 1.67
CA GLN A 90 -11.33 18.69 1.87
C GLN A 90 -10.36 17.97 2.82
N ALA A 91 -10.88 17.21 3.79
CA ALA A 91 -10.04 16.42 4.67
C ALA A 91 -9.40 15.24 3.92
N PHE A 92 -10.16 14.60 3.02
CA PHE A 92 -9.65 13.54 2.16
C PHE A 92 -8.56 14.05 1.20
N VAL A 93 -8.77 15.22 0.57
CA VAL A 93 -7.77 15.83 -0.31
C VAL A 93 -6.49 16.19 0.46
N LYS A 94 -6.60 16.74 1.67
CA LYS A 94 -5.44 17.05 2.52
C LYS A 94 -4.69 15.81 2.97
N ALA A 95 -5.41 14.78 3.41
CA ALA A 95 -4.84 13.49 3.79
C ALA A 95 -4.09 12.87 2.60
N TRP A 96 -4.72 12.82 1.43
CA TRP A 96 -4.08 12.34 0.21
C TRP A 96 -2.82 13.13 -0.16
N ALA A 97 -2.87 14.46 -0.13
CA ALA A 97 -1.71 15.29 -0.44
C ALA A 97 -0.52 15.02 0.50
N ALA A 98 -0.80 14.82 1.79
CA ALA A 98 0.22 14.44 2.77
C ALA A 98 0.77 13.03 2.51
N THR A 99 -0.09 12.04 2.23
CA THR A 99 0.31 10.67 1.88
C THR A 99 1.19 10.67 0.62
N CYS A 100 0.72 11.31 -0.45
CA CYS A 100 1.37 11.40 -1.75
C CYS A 100 2.71 12.18 -1.69
N GLY A 101 2.83 13.15 -0.76
CA GLY A 101 4.03 13.97 -0.54
C GLY A 101 5.05 13.38 0.43
N SER A 102 4.76 12.23 1.06
CA SER A 102 5.66 11.56 2.01
C SER A 102 6.98 11.15 1.35
N ASN A 103 8.07 11.16 2.12
CA ASN A 103 9.37 10.69 1.66
C ASN A 103 9.57 9.17 1.91
N ASP A 104 8.62 8.52 2.58
CA ASP A 104 8.68 7.08 2.82
C ASP A 104 8.34 6.31 1.54
N GLY A 105 9.01 5.16 1.31
CA GLY A 105 8.81 4.36 0.12
C GLY A 105 7.42 3.70 0.03
N SER A 106 6.84 3.35 1.18
CA SER A 106 5.50 2.77 1.29
C SER A 106 4.71 3.46 2.40
N VAL A 107 3.50 3.92 2.09
CA VAL A 107 2.65 4.68 3.01
C VAL A 107 1.20 4.21 2.98
N THR A 108 0.47 4.49 4.06
CA THR A 108 -0.95 4.15 4.18
C THR A 108 -1.80 5.35 4.59
N MET A 109 -2.80 5.68 3.77
CA MET A 109 -3.92 6.55 4.12
C MET A 109 -5.04 5.72 4.73
N VAL A 110 -5.63 6.20 5.83
CA VAL A 110 -6.62 5.43 6.60
C VAL A 110 -7.95 6.18 6.67
N VAL A 111 -9.03 5.50 6.28
CA VAL A 111 -10.42 5.89 6.55
C VAL A 111 -10.94 4.96 7.65
N PRO A 112 -11.05 5.43 8.90
CA PRO A 112 -11.24 4.56 10.07
C PRO A 112 -12.65 3.98 10.18
N GLU A 113 -12.75 2.84 10.84
CA GLU A 113 -14.00 2.12 11.12
C GLU A 113 -14.98 2.92 12.01
N GLY A 114 -16.26 2.51 12.00
CA GLY A 114 -17.30 3.10 12.84
C GLY A 114 -17.75 4.52 12.44
N LYS A 115 -17.31 5.00 11.28
CA LYS A 115 -17.58 6.36 10.75
C LYS A 115 -18.13 6.29 9.33
N THR A 116 -18.92 7.30 8.96
CA THR A 116 -19.43 7.48 7.58
C THR A 116 -18.98 8.83 7.06
N PHE A 117 -18.23 8.88 5.97
CA PHE A 117 -17.67 10.12 5.42
C PHE A 117 -18.43 10.50 4.17
N LEU A 118 -19.13 11.63 4.17
CA LEU A 118 -19.75 12.16 2.95
C LEU A 118 -18.67 12.86 2.14
N VAL A 119 -18.30 12.26 1.01
CA VAL A 119 -17.22 12.76 0.14
C VAL A 119 -17.83 13.06 -1.21
N TYR A 120 -17.71 14.29 -1.67
CA TYR A 120 -18.17 14.71 -2.99
C TYR A 120 -17.20 14.25 -4.08
N PRO A 121 -17.55 14.38 -5.37
CA PRO A 121 -16.62 14.11 -6.45
C PRO A 121 -15.29 14.85 -6.29
N ASN A 122 -14.19 14.10 -6.24
CA ASN A 122 -12.85 14.64 -6.05
C ASN A 122 -11.82 13.89 -6.89
N MET A 123 -10.74 14.60 -7.22
CA MET A 123 -9.57 14.06 -7.91
C MET A 123 -8.35 14.07 -6.98
N PHE A 124 -7.84 12.88 -6.65
CA PHE A 124 -6.61 12.64 -5.93
C PHE A 124 -5.43 12.65 -6.90
N ASN A 125 -4.73 13.79 -6.96
CA ASN A 125 -3.68 14.03 -7.93
C ASN A 125 -2.30 13.58 -7.43
N GLY A 126 -1.49 13.05 -8.34
CA GLY A 126 -0.04 12.93 -8.21
C GLY A 126 0.71 13.95 -9.11
N PRO A 127 2.02 13.73 -9.40
CA PRO A 127 2.78 12.51 -9.11
C PRO A 127 3.12 12.39 -7.63
N CYS A 128 3.06 11.16 -7.11
CA CYS A 128 3.41 10.88 -5.73
C CYS A 128 4.87 10.46 -5.59
N LYS A 129 5.48 10.83 -4.45
CA LYS A 129 6.85 10.43 -4.13
C LYS A 129 6.97 8.96 -3.68
N PRO A 130 6.05 8.42 -2.83
CA PRO A 130 6.09 7.00 -2.49
C PRO A 130 5.88 6.13 -3.73
N SER A 131 6.56 4.98 -3.78
CA SER A 131 6.37 4.00 -4.86
C SER A 131 5.22 3.03 -4.59
N SER A 132 4.72 3.00 -3.34
CA SER A 132 3.59 2.19 -2.90
C SER A 132 2.70 3.00 -1.96
N ILE A 133 1.43 3.20 -2.34
CA ILE A 133 0.44 3.91 -1.52
C ILE A 133 -0.73 2.97 -1.27
N THR A 134 -1.07 2.75 -0.02
CA THR A 134 -2.28 2.02 0.35
C THR A 134 -3.33 2.98 0.89
N VAL A 135 -4.55 2.95 0.36
CA VAL A 135 -5.72 3.60 0.96
C VAL A 135 -6.55 2.51 1.62
N THR A 136 -6.54 2.45 2.94
CA THR A 136 -7.34 1.50 3.72
C THR A 136 -8.66 2.14 4.11
N ILE A 137 -9.76 1.55 3.66
CA ILE A 137 -11.12 1.98 3.94
C ILE A 137 -11.76 0.98 4.91
N ALA A 138 -11.68 1.27 6.20
CA ALA A 138 -12.34 0.50 7.26
C ALA A 138 -13.70 1.10 7.66
N GLY A 139 -13.91 2.40 7.41
CA GLY A 139 -15.21 3.08 7.55
C GLY A 139 -16.07 3.02 6.29
N THR A 140 -17.13 3.83 6.26
CA THR A 140 -17.98 4.02 5.07
C THR A 140 -17.62 5.33 4.39
N ILE A 141 -17.44 5.32 3.07
CA ILE A 141 -17.42 6.55 2.26
C ILE A 141 -18.75 6.60 1.51
N MET A 142 -19.44 7.73 1.59
CA MET A 142 -20.77 7.93 1.01
C MET A 142 -20.72 9.05 -0.03
N ALA A 143 -21.32 8.79 -1.19
CA ALA A 143 -21.42 9.77 -2.26
C ALA A 143 -22.61 10.72 -2.03
N PRO A 144 -22.61 11.95 -2.58
CA PRO A 144 -23.78 12.82 -2.53
C PRO A 144 -24.95 12.23 -3.31
N ASP A 145 -26.15 12.41 -2.78
CA ASP A 145 -27.43 11.87 -3.28
C ASP A 145 -28.10 12.74 -4.36
N THR A 146 -27.54 13.90 -4.66
CA THR A 146 -28.13 14.93 -5.52
C THR A 146 -27.16 15.35 -6.62
N THR A 147 -27.65 15.43 -7.86
CA THR A 147 -26.82 15.63 -9.06
C THR A 147 -26.17 17.01 -9.16
N ASP A 148 -26.66 18.03 -8.45
CA ASP A 148 -26.04 19.35 -8.37
C ASP A 148 -24.66 19.29 -7.68
N LYS A 149 -24.46 18.32 -6.78
CA LYS A 149 -23.17 18.08 -6.11
C LYS A 149 -22.14 17.36 -6.97
N TRP A 150 -22.53 16.90 -8.15
CA TRP A 150 -21.67 16.22 -9.12
C TRP A 150 -21.18 17.12 -10.26
N GLN A 151 -21.48 18.43 -10.19
CA GLN A 151 -21.04 19.38 -11.21
C GLN A 151 -19.56 19.75 -11.01
N GLY A 152 -18.66 19.28 -11.88
CA GLY A 152 -17.29 19.79 -11.86
C GLY A 152 -16.16 19.11 -12.66
N ILE A 153 -16.10 17.79 -12.86
CA ILE A 153 -14.92 17.16 -13.52
C ILE A 153 -15.33 16.07 -14.53
N ASP A 154 -16.43 15.38 -14.25
CA ASP A 154 -17.18 14.45 -15.10
C ASP A 154 -18.26 13.92 -14.13
N ALA A 155 -19.54 14.01 -14.46
CA ALA A 155 -20.62 13.60 -13.53
C ALA A 155 -20.61 12.08 -13.23
N SER A 156 -19.81 11.31 -13.96
CA SER A 156 -19.60 9.88 -13.74
C SER A 156 -18.44 9.55 -12.78
N LEU A 157 -17.61 10.54 -12.43
CA LEU A 157 -16.43 10.37 -11.59
C LEU A 157 -16.72 10.76 -10.15
N TRP A 158 -16.57 9.81 -9.21
CA TRP A 158 -16.70 10.06 -7.79
C TRP A 158 -15.35 10.21 -7.09
N LEU A 159 -14.61 9.11 -6.94
CA LEU A 159 -13.26 9.11 -6.38
C LEU A 159 -12.27 8.86 -7.51
N GLY A 160 -11.73 9.96 -8.05
CA GLY A 160 -10.75 9.94 -9.13
C GLY A 160 -9.33 9.86 -8.61
N PHE A 161 -8.48 9.05 -9.22
CA PHE A 161 -7.04 9.11 -9.01
C PHE A 161 -6.34 9.42 -10.33
N ASN A 162 -5.53 10.49 -10.34
CA ASN A 162 -4.91 11.03 -11.56
C ASN A 162 -3.40 11.15 -11.39
N ASN A 163 -2.64 10.63 -12.36
CA ASN A 163 -1.17 10.68 -12.35
C ASN A 163 -0.56 10.05 -11.09
N VAL A 164 -1.11 8.91 -10.65
CA VAL A 164 -0.68 8.18 -9.46
C VAL A 164 -0.04 6.85 -9.84
N ASN A 165 0.95 6.42 -9.07
CA ASN A 165 1.65 5.15 -9.30
C ASN A 165 1.57 4.28 -8.04
N GLY A 166 1.36 2.97 -8.20
CA GLY A 166 1.42 2.02 -7.09
C GLY A 166 0.33 2.19 -6.02
N VAL A 167 -0.84 2.73 -6.39
CA VAL A 167 -1.97 2.90 -5.46
C VAL A 167 -2.74 1.60 -5.31
N THR A 168 -2.98 1.19 -4.06
CA THR A 168 -3.84 0.08 -3.68
C THR A 168 -4.97 0.61 -2.81
N ILE A 169 -6.23 0.38 -3.19
CA ILE A 169 -7.39 0.68 -2.35
C ILE A 169 -7.84 -0.63 -1.70
N ASN A 170 -7.79 -0.69 -0.37
CA ASN A 170 -8.22 -1.84 0.41
C ASN A 170 -9.50 -1.47 1.18
N GLY A 171 -10.64 -2.02 0.76
CA GLY A 171 -11.85 -1.99 1.59
C GLY A 171 -11.81 -3.12 2.62
N HIS A 172 -12.01 -2.79 3.90
CA HIS A 172 -12.42 -3.77 4.91
C HIS A 172 -13.95 -3.77 4.93
N GLY A 173 -14.55 -4.88 4.51
CA GLY A 173 -15.97 -5.12 4.81
C GLY A 173 -16.14 -5.14 6.33
N ASN A 174 -17.19 -4.51 6.85
CA ASN A 174 -17.42 -4.42 8.27
C ASN A 174 -17.76 -5.83 8.82
N GLY A 175 -16.76 -6.54 9.37
CA GLY A 175 -16.95 -7.69 10.25
C GLY A 175 -17.91 -8.80 9.79
N GLY A 176 -17.94 -9.16 8.50
CA GLY A 176 -18.78 -10.25 7.97
C GLY A 176 -20.10 -9.81 7.32
N ALA A 177 -20.34 -8.51 7.16
CA ALA A 177 -21.41 -7.96 6.32
C ALA A 177 -20.97 -7.79 4.85
N ASP A 178 -21.94 -7.74 3.94
CA ASP A 178 -21.75 -7.52 2.52
C ASP A 178 -20.84 -6.30 2.23
N ALA A 179 -19.82 -6.47 1.38
CA ALA A 179 -18.92 -5.40 0.98
C ALA A 179 -19.41 -4.75 -0.32
N SER A 180 -19.53 -3.41 -0.32
CA SER A 180 -20.01 -2.65 -1.49
C SER A 180 -18.99 -1.61 -1.92
N VAL A 181 -18.57 -1.66 -3.19
CA VAL A 181 -17.73 -0.63 -3.84
C VAL A 181 -18.38 -0.30 -5.18
N GLU A 182 -18.58 0.98 -5.49
CA GLU A 182 -19.08 1.38 -6.80
C GLU A 182 -18.54 2.74 -7.26
N ARG A 183 -18.54 2.99 -8.58
CA ARG A 183 -18.24 4.29 -9.21
C ARG A 183 -16.82 4.81 -8.94
N ILE A 184 -15.83 3.93 -9.04
CA ILE A 184 -14.41 4.27 -8.94
C ILE A 184 -13.82 4.51 -10.33
N THR A 185 -13.07 5.60 -10.50
CA THR A 185 -12.37 5.89 -11.76
C THR A 185 -10.90 6.16 -11.52
N VAL A 186 -10.02 5.47 -12.24
CA VAL A 186 -8.56 5.67 -12.19
C VAL A 186 -8.09 6.04 -13.59
N LYS A 187 -7.46 7.21 -13.75
CA LYS A 187 -6.98 7.69 -15.05
C LYS A 187 -5.50 8.10 -15.02
N TYR A 188 -4.83 7.98 -16.17
CA TYR A 188 -3.47 8.50 -16.38
C TYR A 188 -2.45 7.95 -15.36
N ALA A 189 -2.53 6.67 -15.04
CA ALA A 189 -1.61 6.01 -14.09
C ALA A 189 -0.44 5.31 -14.81
N HIS A 190 0.74 5.27 -14.18
CA HIS A 190 1.89 4.53 -14.70
C HIS A 190 2.43 3.52 -13.68
N PHE A 191 2.19 2.24 -13.93
CA PHE A 191 2.75 1.17 -13.12
C PHE A 191 4.12 0.76 -13.69
N TYR A 192 5.18 0.95 -12.91
CA TYR A 192 6.56 0.61 -13.28
C TYR A 192 7.17 -0.41 -12.31
N GLY A 193 7.56 -1.57 -12.82
CA GLY A 193 8.25 -2.61 -12.04
C GLY A 193 7.41 -3.21 -10.91
N THR A 194 6.10 -2.99 -10.90
CA THR A 194 5.21 -3.44 -9.81
C THR A 194 4.78 -4.89 -9.99
N THR A 195 4.39 -5.53 -8.88
CA THR A 195 3.80 -6.89 -8.94
C THR A 195 2.43 -6.90 -9.62
N ASN A 196 1.63 -5.84 -9.47
CA ASN A 196 0.31 -5.75 -10.07
C ASN A 196 0.11 -4.37 -10.69
N GLY A 197 -0.70 -4.32 -11.75
CA GLY A 197 -1.27 -3.09 -12.29
C GLY A 197 -2.65 -2.85 -11.69
N VAL A 198 -3.68 -2.95 -12.51
CA VAL A 198 -5.08 -2.90 -12.06
C VAL A 198 -5.48 -4.25 -11.47
N ARG A 199 -5.79 -4.26 -10.17
CA ARG A 199 -6.18 -5.47 -9.43
C ARG A 199 -7.49 -5.28 -8.68
N ILE A 200 -8.46 -6.13 -8.97
CA ILE A 200 -9.68 -6.31 -8.17
C ILE A 200 -9.57 -7.65 -7.45
N LYS A 201 -9.69 -7.65 -6.13
CA LYS A 201 -9.63 -8.84 -5.29
C LYS A 201 -10.83 -8.88 -4.35
N THR A 202 -11.45 -10.04 -4.19
CA THR A 202 -12.57 -10.20 -3.24
C THR A 202 -12.35 -11.44 -2.39
N TRP A 203 -12.70 -11.35 -1.11
CA TRP A 203 -12.62 -12.48 -0.19
C TRP A 203 -13.59 -13.59 -0.61
N GLN A 204 -13.09 -14.81 -0.66
CA GLN A 204 -13.94 -15.98 -0.92
C GLN A 204 -15.01 -16.11 0.17
N GLY A 205 -16.28 -16.29 -0.23
CA GLY A 205 -17.41 -16.41 0.70
C GLY A 205 -17.99 -15.10 1.23
N ALA A 206 -17.39 -13.94 0.91
CA ALA A 206 -18.00 -12.64 1.20
C ALA A 206 -19.20 -12.37 0.28
N GLY A 207 -20.17 -11.58 0.75
CA GLY A 207 -21.27 -11.08 -0.09
C GLY A 207 -21.12 -9.59 -0.43
N GLY A 208 -22.03 -9.05 -1.23
CA GLY A 208 -22.03 -7.66 -1.70
C GLY A 208 -21.67 -7.50 -3.17
N PHE A 209 -21.22 -6.31 -3.58
CA PHE A 209 -20.91 -5.99 -4.97
C PHE A 209 -19.71 -5.05 -5.14
N ALA A 210 -19.05 -5.17 -6.28
CA ALA A 210 -18.02 -4.26 -6.74
C ALA A 210 -18.34 -3.88 -8.20
N ARG A 211 -18.88 -2.68 -8.45
CA ARG A 211 -19.43 -2.35 -9.77
C ARG A 211 -19.13 -0.96 -10.30
N ASP A 212 -19.41 -0.76 -11.59
CA ASP A 212 -19.36 0.55 -12.25
C ASP A 212 -18.00 1.24 -12.07
N MET A 213 -16.90 0.53 -12.36
CA MET A 213 -15.55 1.08 -12.24
C MET A 213 -14.89 1.27 -13.60
N THR A 214 -14.08 2.32 -13.74
CA THR A 214 -13.37 2.63 -15.00
C THR A 214 -11.88 2.81 -14.76
N PHE A 215 -11.07 2.11 -15.54
CA PHE A 215 -9.61 2.23 -15.58
C PHE A 215 -9.21 2.69 -16.97
N GLU A 216 -8.67 3.91 -17.09
CA GLU A 216 -8.46 4.55 -18.39
C GLU A 216 -7.07 5.18 -18.53
N HIS A 217 -6.46 5.13 -19.72
CA HIS A 217 -5.16 5.74 -20.02
C HIS A 217 -4.07 5.27 -19.05
N ILE A 218 -3.95 3.96 -18.85
CA ILE A 218 -2.98 3.38 -17.91
C ILE A 218 -1.81 2.76 -18.67
N LYS A 219 -0.60 3.10 -18.24
CA LYS A 219 0.65 2.55 -18.78
C LYS A 219 1.25 1.52 -17.84
N PHE A 220 1.67 0.38 -18.40
CA PHE A 220 2.43 -0.66 -17.70
C PHE A 220 3.88 -0.68 -18.20
N THR A 221 4.84 -0.82 -17.31
CA THR A 221 6.24 -1.05 -17.68
C THR A 221 6.82 -2.10 -16.78
N ASN A 222 7.08 -3.28 -17.33
CA ASN A 222 7.65 -4.40 -16.59
C ASN A 222 6.80 -4.78 -15.35
N VAL A 223 5.47 -4.86 -15.52
CA VAL A 223 4.53 -5.17 -14.43
C VAL A 223 4.20 -6.66 -14.44
N GLN A 224 4.24 -7.34 -13.29
CA GLN A 224 4.06 -8.79 -13.28
C GLN A 224 2.63 -9.23 -13.63
N ASN A 225 1.61 -8.59 -13.07
CA ASN A 225 0.19 -8.89 -13.34
C ASN A 225 -0.55 -7.59 -13.72
N PRO A 226 -0.50 -7.16 -14.99
CA PRO A 226 -1.07 -5.89 -15.43
C PRO A 226 -2.57 -5.72 -15.14
N ILE A 227 -3.39 -6.71 -15.48
CA ILE A 227 -4.83 -6.71 -15.21
C ILE A 227 -5.20 -8.01 -14.52
N ILE A 228 -5.76 -7.93 -13.31
CA ILE A 228 -6.19 -9.11 -12.56
C ILE A 228 -7.51 -8.89 -11.82
N ILE A 229 -8.41 -9.86 -11.95
CA ILE A 229 -9.56 -10.07 -11.08
C ILE A 229 -9.36 -11.41 -10.37
N ASP A 230 -9.38 -11.42 -9.04
CA ASP A 230 -9.28 -12.62 -8.24
C ASP A 230 -10.40 -12.68 -7.20
N GLN A 231 -11.44 -13.46 -7.48
CA GLN A 231 -12.55 -13.67 -6.54
C GLN A 231 -12.27 -14.76 -5.49
N PHE A 232 -11.11 -15.42 -5.54
CA PHE A 232 -10.74 -16.50 -4.63
C PHE A 232 -9.66 -16.06 -3.64
N TYR A 233 -9.61 -14.76 -3.33
CA TYR A 233 -8.64 -14.24 -2.37
C TYR A 233 -8.91 -14.84 -0.98
N CYS A 234 -7.86 -15.40 -0.40
CA CYS A 234 -7.90 -16.16 0.85
C CYS A 234 -6.59 -15.99 1.61
N ASP A 235 -6.66 -15.78 2.92
CA ASP A 235 -5.49 -15.85 3.78
C ASP A 235 -5.31 -17.31 4.23
N ARG A 236 -4.19 -17.92 3.82
CA ARG A 236 -3.86 -19.32 4.16
C ARG A 236 -3.69 -19.53 5.66
N ALA A 237 -3.54 -18.46 6.45
CA ALA A 237 -3.55 -18.55 7.91
C ALA A 237 -4.95 -18.82 8.50
N ASN A 238 -6.03 -18.54 7.77
CA ASN A 238 -7.43 -18.72 8.19
C ASN A 238 -8.24 -19.50 7.13
N MET A 239 -7.81 -20.74 6.88
CA MET A 239 -8.37 -21.66 5.87
C MET A 239 -9.88 -21.94 6.03
N SER A 240 -10.46 -21.73 7.23
CA SER A 240 -11.90 -21.90 7.48
C SER A 240 -12.78 -20.90 6.72
N SER A 241 -12.24 -19.74 6.33
CA SER A 241 -12.93 -18.73 5.51
C SER A 241 -12.99 -19.09 4.01
N CYS A 242 -12.22 -20.10 3.56
CA CYS A 242 -11.95 -20.35 2.15
C CYS A 242 -12.55 -21.69 1.67
N THR A 243 -13.74 -22.02 2.15
CA THR A 243 -14.53 -23.14 1.61
C THR A 243 -15.27 -22.70 0.34
N SER A 244 -15.58 -23.63 -0.56
CA SER A 244 -16.45 -23.32 -1.72
C SER A 244 -17.82 -22.88 -1.18
N GLN A 245 -18.13 -21.59 -1.33
CA GLN A 245 -19.35 -20.98 -0.81
C GLN A 245 -20.24 -20.58 -1.98
N LEU A 246 -21.57 -20.69 -1.80
CA LEU A 246 -22.56 -20.24 -2.78
C LEU A 246 -22.65 -18.70 -2.89
N LYS A 247 -21.86 -17.98 -2.09
CA LYS A 247 -21.84 -16.52 -2.01
C LYS A 247 -20.47 -15.98 -2.43
N GLY A 248 -20.50 -14.86 -3.13
CA GLY A 248 -19.35 -14.11 -3.60
C GLY A 248 -19.74 -12.64 -3.80
N VAL A 249 -18.76 -11.76 -3.80
CA VAL A 249 -18.95 -10.35 -4.18
C VAL A 249 -19.17 -10.29 -5.69
N HIS A 250 -20.33 -9.80 -6.12
CA HIS A 250 -20.66 -9.69 -7.54
C HIS A 250 -19.87 -8.54 -8.18
N ILE A 251 -19.01 -8.87 -9.15
CA ILE A 251 -18.20 -7.89 -9.88
C ILE A 251 -18.88 -7.60 -11.21
N SER A 252 -19.28 -6.35 -11.46
CA SER A 252 -19.99 -6.02 -12.70
C SER A 252 -19.74 -4.62 -13.24
N GLY A 253 -19.91 -4.41 -14.55
CA GLY A 253 -19.79 -3.07 -15.14
C GLY A 253 -18.38 -2.46 -15.00
N ILE A 254 -17.33 -3.26 -15.22
CA ILE A 254 -15.94 -2.79 -15.13
C ILE A 254 -15.44 -2.48 -16.53
N SER A 255 -14.90 -1.27 -16.72
CA SER A 255 -14.35 -0.81 -18.00
C SER A 255 -12.85 -0.63 -17.91
N TYR A 256 -12.12 -1.24 -18.86
CA TYR A 256 -10.69 -1.10 -19.09
C TYR A 256 -10.49 -0.45 -20.46
N ILE A 257 -10.00 0.79 -20.51
CA ILE A 257 -9.98 1.61 -21.72
C ILE A 257 -8.58 2.19 -21.92
N ASP A 258 -7.97 2.00 -23.09
CA ASP A 258 -6.62 2.52 -23.40
C ASP A 258 -5.56 2.11 -22.34
N LEU A 259 -5.38 0.79 -22.21
CA LEU A 259 -4.40 0.19 -21.30
C LEU A 259 -3.22 -0.37 -22.12
N THR A 260 -2.04 0.22 -21.96
CA THR A 260 -0.89 -0.06 -22.84
C THR A 260 0.38 -0.41 -22.06
N GLY A 261 1.33 -1.14 -22.67
CA GLY A 261 2.68 -1.30 -22.13
C GLY A 261 3.19 -2.73 -22.08
N SER A 262 3.87 -3.12 -20.99
CA SER A 262 4.54 -4.43 -20.91
C SER A 262 4.31 -5.22 -19.62
N SER A 263 4.08 -6.52 -19.77
CA SER A 263 4.01 -7.52 -18.71
C SER A 263 5.35 -8.21 -18.47
N ALA A 264 5.75 -8.35 -17.21
CA ALA A 264 6.92 -9.12 -16.80
C ALA A 264 6.65 -10.64 -16.70
N THR A 265 5.38 -11.07 -16.76
CA THR A 265 4.99 -12.48 -16.75
C THR A 265 4.21 -12.87 -18.01
N PRO A 266 4.11 -14.19 -18.33
CA PRO A 266 3.41 -14.65 -19.53
C PRO A 266 1.90 -14.33 -19.55
N VAL A 267 1.23 -14.21 -18.40
CA VAL A 267 -0.21 -13.93 -18.34
C VAL A 267 -0.43 -12.46 -18.01
N ALA A 268 -0.79 -11.65 -19.01
CA ALA A 268 -0.97 -10.21 -18.82
C ALA A 268 -2.35 -9.84 -18.26
N ILE A 269 -3.36 -10.66 -18.56
CA ILE A 269 -4.75 -10.46 -18.15
C ILE A 269 -5.24 -11.75 -17.51
N ASN A 270 -5.65 -11.71 -16.25
CA ASN A 270 -6.15 -12.87 -15.52
C ASN A 270 -7.49 -12.54 -14.84
N LEU A 271 -8.58 -13.10 -15.35
CA LEU A 271 -9.94 -12.89 -14.85
C LEU A 271 -10.42 -14.17 -14.18
N ASN A 272 -10.22 -14.29 -12.88
CA ASN A 272 -10.54 -15.51 -12.13
C ASN A 272 -11.80 -15.31 -11.29
N CYS A 273 -12.96 -15.57 -11.91
CA CYS A 273 -14.27 -15.40 -11.29
C CYS A 273 -14.94 -16.74 -10.95
N SER A 274 -15.86 -16.69 -9.99
CA SER A 274 -16.63 -17.82 -9.48
C SER A 274 -17.68 -18.27 -10.49
N SER A 275 -17.93 -19.58 -10.54
CA SER A 275 -19.04 -20.14 -11.32
C SER A 275 -20.42 -19.85 -10.75
N THR A 276 -20.50 -19.53 -9.45
CA THR A 276 -21.77 -19.24 -8.74
C THR A 276 -22.10 -17.75 -8.72
N VAL A 277 -21.08 -16.89 -8.79
CA VAL A 277 -21.20 -15.42 -8.86
C VAL A 277 -20.16 -14.94 -9.86
N SER A 278 -20.52 -14.99 -11.14
CA SER A 278 -19.64 -14.61 -12.26
C SER A 278 -19.27 -13.12 -12.23
N CYS A 279 -18.25 -12.76 -13.02
CA CYS A 279 -18.00 -11.37 -13.35
C CYS A 279 -18.71 -11.04 -14.66
N ASP A 280 -19.57 -10.02 -14.69
CA ASP A 280 -20.42 -9.73 -15.84
C ASP A 280 -20.37 -8.27 -16.29
N GLY A 281 -20.59 -8.02 -17.57
CA GLY A 281 -20.55 -6.65 -18.12
C GLY A 281 -19.14 -6.03 -18.08
N LEU A 282 -18.09 -6.84 -18.23
CA LEU A 282 -16.74 -6.34 -18.40
C LEU A 282 -16.57 -5.72 -19.79
N THR A 283 -15.95 -4.57 -19.89
CA THR A 283 -15.62 -3.91 -21.17
C THR A 283 -14.12 -3.73 -21.28
N PHE A 284 -13.55 -4.22 -22.38
CA PHE A 284 -12.16 -3.99 -22.76
C PHE A 284 -12.13 -3.22 -24.07
N ASP A 285 -11.61 -2.00 -24.06
CA ASP A 285 -11.45 -1.17 -25.25
C ASP A 285 -9.99 -0.75 -25.39
N THR A 286 -9.38 -1.10 -26.51
CA THR A 286 -8.03 -0.65 -26.84
C THR A 286 -6.99 -1.05 -25.77
N ILE A 287 -6.73 -2.35 -25.68
CA ILE A 287 -5.74 -2.95 -24.77
C ILE A 287 -4.53 -3.38 -25.58
N GLN A 288 -3.33 -2.92 -25.22
CA GLN A 288 -2.09 -3.24 -25.95
C GLN A 288 -0.94 -3.52 -24.97
N ILE A 289 -0.87 -4.75 -24.47
CA ILE A 289 0.12 -5.21 -23.51
C ILE A 289 1.01 -6.27 -24.17
N SER A 290 2.31 -5.99 -24.27
CA SER A 290 3.32 -6.91 -24.80
C SER A 290 4.12 -7.59 -23.68
N SER A 291 4.97 -8.56 -24.03
CA SER A 291 5.97 -9.04 -23.07
C SER A 291 7.04 -7.97 -22.85
N ALA A 292 7.53 -7.84 -21.61
CA ALA A 292 8.76 -7.11 -21.29
C ALA A 292 10.01 -7.88 -21.73
N SER A 293 9.88 -9.20 -21.94
CA SER A 293 10.95 -10.08 -22.43
C SER A 293 10.94 -10.13 -23.95
N LYS A 294 12.08 -9.80 -24.57
CA LYS A 294 12.22 -9.76 -26.03
C LYS A 294 11.88 -11.11 -26.68
N GLY A 295 10.99 -11.09 -27.67
CA GLY A 295 10.61 -12.28 -28.45
C GLY A 295 9.57 -13.17 -27.78
N GLN A 296 9.11 -12.86 -26.57
CA GLN A 296 8.03 -13.59 -25.91
C GLN A 296 6.67 -12.91 -26.18
N LYS A 297 5.62 -13.72 -26.15
CA LYS A 297 4.22 -13.25 -26.20
C LYS A 297 3.60 -13.39 -24.82
N VAL A 298 2.56 -12.61 -24.58
CA VAL A 298 1.72 -12.71 -23.39
C VAL A 298 0.34 -13.24 -23.77
N THR A 299 -0.38 -13.76 -22.80
CA THR A 299 -1.72 -14.33 -22.96
C THR A 299 -2.71 -13.71 -21.98
N ALA A 300 -4.00 -13.96 -22.24
CA ALA A 300 -5.10 -13.71 -21.33
C ALA A 300 -5.68 -15.05 -20.82
N ALA A 301 -6.14 -15.09 -19.58
CA ALA A 301 -6.84 -16.22 -18.97
C ALA A 301 -8.14 -15.73 -18.33
N CYS A 302 -9.23 -16.48 -18.50
CA CYS A 302 -10.55 -16.11 -18.01
C CYS A 302 -11.27 -17.35 -17.44
N ASN A 303 -11.91 -17.19 -16.29
CA ASN A 303 -12.81 -18.16 -15.67
C ASN A 303 -14.10 -17.43 -15.27
N HIS A 304 -15.25 -17.87 -15.80
CA HIS A 304 -16.59 -17.32 -15.48
C HIS A 304 -16.69 -15.78 -15.56
N ALA A 305 -16.07 -15.22 -16.58
CA ALA A 305 -16.10 -13.79 -16.87
C ALA A 305 -16.80 -13.56 -18.22
N SER A 306 -17.74 -12.62 -18.24
CA SER A 306 -18.47 -12.22 -19.43
C SER A 306 -18.32 -10.72 -19.72
N GLY A 307 -18.39 -10.36 -20.99
CA GLY A 307 -18.20 -8.97 -21.39
C GLY A 307 -18.13 -8.76 -22.89
N LYS A 308 -17.59 -7.60 -23.25
CA LYS A 308 -17.37 -7.18 -24.63
C LYS A 308 -15.98 -6.59 -24.81
N THR A 309 -15.50 -6.71 -26.04
CA THR A 309 -14.24 -6.12 -26.49
C THR A 309 -14.51 -5.14 -27.62
N ASP A 310 -13.82 -4.00 -27.61
CA ASP A 310 -13.81 -3.02 -28.70
C ASP A 310 -12.37 -2.57 -29.01
N GLY A 311 -12.15 -2.00 -30.19
CA GLY A 311 -10.83 -1.54 -30.62
C GLY A 311 -9.79 -2.67 -30.74
N THR A 312 -8.51 -2.30 -30.57
CA THR A 312 -7.38 -3.25 -30.64
C THR A 312 -7.19 -3.97 -29.32
N ILE A 313 -7.14 -5.30 -29.33
CA ILE A 313 -6.98 -6.11 -28.12
C ILE A 313 -5.78 -7.05 -28.24
N GLU A 314 -4.70 -6.70 -27.55
CA GLU A 314 -3.48 -7.47 -27.40
C GLU A 314 -3.08 -7.56 -25.92
N PRO A 315 -2.93 -8.77 -25.33
CA PRO A 315 -3.18 -10.06 -25.96
C PRO A 315 -4.66 -10.30 -26.27
N PRO A 316 -5.00 -11.16 -27.26
CA PRO A 316 -6.39 -11.48 -27.58
C PRO A 316 -7.16 -12.04 -26.37
N LEU A 317 -8.32 -11.47 -26.04
CA LEU A 317 -9.24 -11.93 -24.99
C LEU A 317 -10.24 -12.97 -25.53
N SER A 318 -9.78 -14.05 -26.16
CA SER A 318 -10.67 -15.08 -26.71
C SER A 318 -11.38 -15.93 -25.64
N CYS A 319 -10.92 -15.87 -24.40
CA CYS A 319 -11.52 -16.60 -23.27
C CYS A 319 -12.71 -15.86 -22.61
N LEU A 320 -12.95 -14.59 -22.96
CA LEU A 320 -14.04 -13.81 -22.39
C LEU A 320 -15.35 -14.23 -23.04
N SER A 321 -16.32 -14.68 -22.24
CA SER A 321 -17.66 -15.03 -22.73
C SER A 321 -18.37 -13.77 -23.22
N ARG A 322 -19.18 -13.88 -24.27
CA ARG A 322 -20.00 -12.75 -24.74
C ARG A 322 -21.14 -12.50 -23.75
N ALA A 323 -21.32 -11.23 -23.39
CA ALA A 323 -22.48 -10.74 -22.63
C ALA A 323 -23.77 -10.76 -23.46
#